data_AF-B9TLJ6-F1
#
_entry.id   AF-B9TLJ6-F1
#
_cell.length_a   1.000
_cell.length_b   1.000
_cell.length_c   1.000
_cell.angle_alpha   90.00
_cell.angle_beta   90.00
_cell.angle_gamma   90.00
#
_symmetry.space_group_name_H-M   'P 1'
#
loop_
_entity.id
_entity.type
_entity.pdbx_description
1 polymer ?
#
loop_
_entity_poly.entity_id
_entity_poly.type
_entity_poly.pdbx_seq_one_letter_code
_entity_poly.pdbx_strand_id
1 'polypeptide(L)'
;MVAEVRSGHNSRTETTDIIDLGTWQEALVEAVRSYTLDPAKERDAIAFVDVELNDHIRIYGLRLIRQPDGTMYIYAPQAGGRRTATFSKPMAARLTAMAVEALETAR
;
A
#
# COMPACT_ATOMS: atom_id res chain seq x y z
N MET A 1 5.01 7.14 -21.51
CA MET A 1 4.76 6.43 -22.78
C MET A 1 3.31 5.97 -22.73
N VAL A 2 2.46 6.42 -23.66
CA VAL A 2 1.00 6.18 -23.63
C VAL A 2 0.69 5.00 -24.52
N ALA A 3 -0.13 4.05 -24.06
CA ALA A 3 -0.75 3.03 -24.90
C ALA A 3 -2.27 3.22 -24.90
N GLU A 4 -2.82 3.34 -26.10
CA GLU A 4 -4.23 3.58 -26.42
C GLU A 4 -5.02 2.26 -26.45
N VAL A 5 -6.27 2.26 -25.99
CA VAL A 5 -7.16 1.08 -25.95
C VAL A 5 -8.18 1.15 -27.08
N ARG A 6 -8.27 0.09 -27.91
CA ARG A 6 -9.36 -0.11 -28.86
C ARG A 6 -10.47 -0.97 -28.24
N SER A 7 -11.70 -0.47 -28.32
CA SER A 7 -12.92 -1.11 -27.86
C SER A 7 -13.34 -2.27 -28.76
N GLY A 8 -13.59 -3.43 -28.16
CA GLY A 8 -14.21 -4.59 -28.79
C GLY A 8 -15.15 -5.26 -27.79
N HIS A 9 -16.44 -5.24 -28.11
CA HIS A 9 -17.52 -5.78 -27.30
C HIS A 9 -17.42 -7.32 -27.20
N ASN A 10 -17.18 -7.88 -26.01
CA ASN A 10 -17.54 -9.27 -25.71
C ASN A 10 -17.75 -9.48 -24.20
N SER A 11 -18.91 -10.01 -23.86
CA SER A 11 -19.37 -10.37 -22.51
C SER A 11 -18.39 -11.32 -21.81
N ARG A 12 -17.68 -10.86 -20.78
CA ARG A 12 -16.94 -11.73 -19.87
C ARG A 12 -16.66 -11.03 -18.54
N THR A 13 -16.92 -11.76 -17.46
CA THR A 13 -16.67 -11.50 -16.04
C THR A 13 -15.52 -10.52 -15.80
N GLU A 14 -15.77 -9.44 -15.04
CA GLU A 14 -14.79 -8.41 -14.65
C GLU A 14 -13.63 -9.03 -13.85
N THR A 15 -12.69 -9.67 -14.54
CA THR A 15 -11.32 -9.78 -14.05
C THR A 15 -10.71 -8.42 -14.31
N THR A 16 -10.49 -7.64 -13.25
CA THR A 16 -9.68 -6.43 -13.36
C THR A 16 -8.29 -6.91 -13.77
N ASP A 17 -8.01 -6.87 -15.07
CA ASP A 17 -6.69 -7.15 -15.63
C ASP A 17 -5.75 -6.06 -15.10
N ILE A 18 -5.12 -6.34 -13.97
CA ILE A 18 -3.96 -5.58 -13.51
C ILE A 18 -2.89 -5.83 -14.59
N ILE A 19 -2.52 -4.78 -15.32
CA ILE A 19 -1.39 -4.84 -16.25
C ILE A 19 -0.13 -5.00 -15.38
N ASP A 20 0.25 -6.24 -15.13
CA ASP A 20 1.51 -6.60 -14.49
C ASP A 20 2.63 -6.38 -15.52
N LEU A 21 3.33 -5.24 -15.42
CA LEU A 21 4.39 -4.81 -16.34
C LEU A 21 5.71 -5.59 -16.15
N GLY A 22 5.63 -6.86 -15.77
CA GLY A 22 6.78 -7.75 -15.62
C GLY A 22 7.50 -7.57 -14.28
N THR A 23 8.35 -8.56 -13.99
CA THR A 23 9.13 -8.74 -12.76
C THR A 23 10.07 -7.56 -12.47
N TRP A 24 9.54 -6.47 -11.88
CA TRP A 24 10.31 -5.47 -11.17
C TRP A 24 10.71 -6.05 -9.82
N GLN A 25 11.74 -6.90 -9.83
CA GLN A 25 12.05 -7.78 -8.70
C GLN A 25 12.63 -7.05 -7.48
N GLU A 26 12.93 -5.76 -7.60
CA GLU A 26 13.47 -4.95 -6.51
C GLU A 26 12.86 -3.54 -6.51
N ALA A 27 11.60 -3.39 -6.08
CA ALA A 27 11.23 -2.10 -5.49
C ALA A 27 11.99 -2.00 -4.15
N LEU A 28 13.07 -1.22 -4.17
CA LEU A 28 13.88 -0.93 -2.98
C LEU A 28 13.15 0.16 -2.20
N VAL A 29 12.48 -0.25 -1.14
CA VAL A 29 11.94 0.72 -0.18
C VAL A 29 13.10 1.32 0.59
N GLU A 30 13.27 2.62 0.48
CA GLU A 30 14.42 3.33 1.06
C GLU A 30 14.08 4.03 2.38
N ALA A 31 12.82 4.43 2.56
CA ALA A 31 12.39 5.15 3.75
C ALA A 31 10.94 4.89 4.12
N VAL A 32 10.70 4.75 5.42
CA VAL A 32 9.38 4.60 6.05
C VAL A 32 9.28 5.62 7.19
N ARG A 33 8.23 6.43 7.23
CA ARG A 33 7.95 7.38 8.32
C ARG A 33 6.59 7.09 8.93
N SER A 34 6.50 7.03 10.26
CA SER A 34 5.25 6.79 10.98
C SER A 34 4.80 7.98 11.81
N TYR A 35 3.48 8.13 11.97
CA TYR A 35 2.86 9.17 12.80
C TYR A 35 1.84 8.56 13.77
N THR A 36 1.89 8.98 15.04
CA THR A 36 0.91 8.60 16.07
C THR A 36 -0.44 9.29 15.81
N LEU A 37 -1.54 8.56 15.96
CA LEU A 37 -2.87 9.08 15.66
C LEU A 37 -3.54 9.72 16.88
N ASP A 38 -4.37 10.74 16.60
CA ASP A 38 -5.40 11.19 17.53
C ASP A 38 -6.45 10.06 17.68
N PRO A 39 -6.80 9.63 18.89
CA PRO A 39 -7.77 8.56 19.12
C PRO A 39 -9.15 8.82 18.48
N ALA A 40 -9.52 10.07 18.16
CA ALA A 40 -10.74 10.39 17.43
C ALA A 40 -10.68 10.05 15.92
N LYS A 41 -9.48 9.87 15.35
CA LYS A 41 -9.24 9.46 13.95
C LYS A 41 -8.99 7.95 13.81
N GLU A 42 -8.91 7.24 14.91
CA GLU A 42 -8.82 5.78 14.94
C GLU A 42 -10.20 5.19 14.71
N ARG A 43 -10.41 4.60 13.54
CA ARG A 43 -11.33 3.45 13.49
C ARG A 43 -10.63 2.12 13.30
N ASP A 44 -9.47 2.07 12.62
CA ASP A 44 -8.77 0.79 12.41
C ASP A 44 -7.23 0.87 12.32
N ALA A 45 -6.60 2.06 12.28
CA ALA A 45 -5.16 2.18 12.05
C ALA A 45 -4.42 2.57 13.34
N ILE A 46 -3.30 1.92 13.64
CA ILE A 46 -2.43 2.24 14.79
C ILE A 46 -1.31 3.22 14.44
N ALA A 47 -1.09 3.45 13.13
CA ALA A 47 -0.17 4.46 12.60
C ALA A 47 -0.52 4.79 11.14
N PHE A 48 -0.21 6.02 10.72
CA PHE A 48 -0.05 6.34 9.29
C PHE A 48 1.41 6.23 8.91
N VAL A 49 1.65 5.76 7.68
CA VAL A 49 2.98 5.45 7.17
C VAL A 49 3.15 6.05 5.77
N ASP A 50 4.26 6.74 5.56
CA ASP A 50 4.70 7.18 4.24
C ASP A 50 5.85 6.30 3.77
N VAL A 51 5.81 5.89 2.50
CA VAL A 51 6.78 4.97 1.90
C VAL A 51 7.38 5.58 0.64
N GLU A 52 8.71 5.54 0.57
CA GLU A 52 9.47 5.76 -0.65
C GLU A 52 9.82 4.41 -1.27
N LEU A 53 9.26 4.10 -2.44
CA LEU A 53 9.47 2.83 -3.15
C LEU A 53 10.72 2.84 -4.03
N ASN A 54 11.15 4.03 -4.45
CA ASN A 54 12.37 4.37 -5.18
C ASN A 54 12.42 5.90 -5.35
N ASP A 55 13.49 6.41 -5.97
CA ASP A 55 13.71 7.83 -6.30
C ASP A 55 12.52 8.53 -6.98
N HIS A 56 11.66 7.79 -7.67
CA HIS A 56 10.60 8.32 -8.50
C HIS A 56 9.20 8.18 -7.88
N ILE A 57 9.04 7.30 -6.88
CA ILE A 57 7.72 6.91 -6.38
C ILE A 57 7.67 6.99 -4.86
N ARG A 58 6.77 7.83 -4.36
CA ARG A 58 6.40 7.93 -2.95
C ARG A 58 4.89 7.75 -2.81
N ILE A 59 4.48 6.98 -1.82
CA ILE A 59 3.07 6.78 -1.46
C ILE A 59 2.89 7.24 -0.02
N TYR A 60 1.95 8.16 0.18
CA TYR A 60 1.70 8.81 1.46
C TYR A 60 0.41 8.32 2.11
N GLY A 61 0.38 8.27 3.44
CA GLY A 61 -0.83 7.97 4.21
C GLY A 61 -1.28 6.51 4.15
N LEU A 62 -0.34 5.57 4.01
CA LEU A 62 -0.64 4.15 4.21
C LEU A 62 -1.07 3.94 5.66
N ARG A 63 -1.93 2.95 5.89
CA ARG A 63 -2.43 2.62 7.23
C ARG A 63 -1.78 1.34 7.72
N LEU A 64 -1.14 1.38 8.87
CA LEU A 64 -0.77 0.19 9.63
C LEU A 64 -1.94 -0.17 10.54
N ILE A 65 -2.51 -1.36 10.34
CA ILE A 65 -3.69 -1.85 11.06
C ILE A 65 -3.29 -3.06 11.89
N ARG A 66 -3.71 -3.11 13.15
CA ARG A 66 -3.57 -4.28 14.01
C ARG A 66 -4.91 -5.01 14.08
N GLN A 67 -4.91 -6.27 13.69
CA GLN A 67 -6.08 -7.15 13.79
C GLN A 67 -6.28 -7.63 15.23
N PRO A 68 -7.49 -8.13 15.59
CA PRO A 68 -7.76 -8.65 16.93
C PRO A 68 -6.84 -9.80 17.38
N ASP A 69 -6.32 -10.60 16.44
CA ASP A 69 -5.35 -11.68 16.70
C ASP A 69 -3.91 -11.17 16.94
N GLY A 70 -3.70 -9.86 16.84
CA GLY A 70 -2.42 -9.19 16.98
C GLY A 70 -1.62 -9.07 15.69
N THR A 71 -2.03 -9.72 14.60
CA THR A 71 -1.37 -9.62 13.29
C THR A 71 -1.50 -8.19 12.76
N MET A 72 -0.44 -7.68 12.14
CA MET A 72 -0.43 -6.35 11.54
C MET A 72 -0.43 -6.41 10.02
N TYR A 73 -1.06 -5.42 9.39
CA TYR A 73 -1.14 -5.29 7.94
C TYR A 73 -1.02 -3.84 7.52
N ILE A 74 -0.29 -3.61 6.43
CA ILE A 74 -0.28 -2.32 5.75
C ILE A 74 -1.33 -2.28 4.64
N TYR A 75 -2.06 -1.17 4.58
CA TYR A 75 -3.02 -0.89 3.53
C TYR A 75 -2.71 0.43 2.83
N ALA A 76 -2.80 0.41 1.51
CA ALA A 76 -2.73 1.63 0.71
C ALA A 76 -3.83 2.63 1.10
N PRO A 77 -3.62 3.92 0.82
CA PRO A 77 -4.66 4.94 0.93
C PRO A 77 -5.89 4.59 0.10
N GLN A 78 -7.00 5.21 0.45
CA GLN A 78 -8.22 5.16 -0.35
C GLN A 78 -8.54 6.55 -0.88
N ALA A 79 -8.97 6.60 -2.13
CA ALA A 79 -9.52 7.80 -2.76
C ALA A 79 -10.99 7.49 -3.09
N GLY A 80 -11.90 8.09 -2.32
CA GLY A 80 -13.31 7.67 -2.33
C GLY A 80 -13.43 6.19 -1.93
N GLY A 81 -14.17 5.42 -2.73
CA GLY A 81 -14.39 3.99 -2.48
C GLY A 81 -13.33 3.03 -3.04
N ARG A 82 -12.19 3.53 -3.56
CA ARG A 82 -11.20 2.70 -4.26
C ARG A 82 -9.80 2.82 -3.64
N ARG A 83 -9.07 1.71 -3.61
CA ARG A 83 -7.66 1.67 -3.21
C ARG A 83 -6.83 2.43 -4.25
N THR A 84 -5.90 3.27 -3.78
CA THR A 84 -5.01 4.02 -4.66
C THR A 84 -3.82 3.21 -5.16
N ALA A 85 -3.45 2.14 -4.44
CA ALA A 85 -2.39 1.21 -4.82
C ALA A 85 -2.69 -0.21 -4.33
N THR A 86 -2.04 -1.18 -4.96
CA THR A 86 -1.99 -2.58 -4.51
C THR A 86 -0.56 -3.07 -4.55
N PHE A 87 -0.19 -3.90 -3.58
CA PHE A 87 1.12 -4.51 -3.48
C PHE A 87 1.00 -6.02 -3.64
N SER A 88 2.01 -6.66 -4.22
CA SER A 88 2.13 -8.12 -4.18
C SER A 88 2.23 -8.60 -2.73
N LYS A 89 1.84 -9.85 -2.45
CA LYS A 89 1.90 -10.40 -1.08
C LYS A 89 3.30 -10.29 -0.44
N PRO A 90 4.41 -10.60 -1.13
CA PRO A 90 5.75 -10.41 -0.57
C PRO A 90 6.07 -8.94 -0.25
N MET A 91 5.68 -8.02 -1.14
CA MET A 91 5.90 -6.59 -0.93
C MET A 91 5.08 -6.07 0.26
N ALA A 92 3.80 -6.44 0.36
CA ALA A 92 2.95 -6.06 1.49
C ALA A 92 3.52 -6.55 2.83
N ALA A 93 4.04 -7.78 2.88
CA ALA A 93 4.69 -8.33 4.07
C ALA A 93 5.95 -7.53 4.45
N ARG A 94 6.81 -7.22 3.48
CA ARG A 94 8.01 -6.40 3.68
C ARG A 94 7.65 -5.00 4.19
N LEU A 95 6.71 -4.33 3.54
CA LEU A 95 6.22 -3.00 3.94
C LEU A 95 5.63 -3.00 5.35
N THR A 96 4.88 -4.06 5.70
CA THR A 96 4.32 -4.20 7.05
C THR A 96 5.44 -4.32 8.09
N ALA A 97 6.46 -5.16 7.85
CA ALA A 97 7.58 -5.32 8.78
C ALA A 97 8.32 -4.00 9.03
N MET A 98 8.65 -3.25 7.96
CA MET A 98 9.32 -1.95 8.09
C MET A 98 8.43 -0.90 8.79
N ALA A 99 7.12 -0.93 8.57
CA ALA A 99 6.18 -0.05 9.26
C ALA A 99 6.10 -0.33 10.77
N VAL A 100 6.17 -1.59 11.17
CA VAL A 100 6.23 -1.98 12.59
C VAL A 100 7.51 -1.50 13.23
N GLU A 101 8.66 -1.75 12.59
CA GLU A 101 9.97 -1.28 13.07
C GLU A 101 10.02 0.25 13.20
N ALA A 102 9.49 0.98 12.21
CA ALA A 102 9.42 2.44 12.26
C ALA A 102 8.52 2.94 13.42
N LEU A 103 7.38 2.28 13.65
CA LEU A 103 6.48 2.62 14.76
C LEU A 103 7.13 2.35 16.12
N GLU A 104 7.88 1.26 16.27
CA GLU A 104 8.61 0.93 17.49
C GLU A 104 9.72 1.94 17.79
N THR A 105 10.44 2.39 16.75
CA THR A 105 11.53 3.37 16.88
C THR A 105 11.03 4.79 17.18
N ALA A 106 9.80 5.13 16.76
CA ALA A 106 9.20 6.44 16.96
C ALA A 106 8.61 6.66 18.38
N ARG A 107 8.55 5.60 19.21
CA ARG A 107 8.03 5.64 20.58
C ARG A 107 9.14 5.92 21.60
#